data_AF-A0A7V2ANW5-F1
#
_entry.id   AF-A0A7V2ANW5-F1
#
_cell.length_a   1.000
_cell.length_b   1.000
_cell.length_c   1.000
_cell.angle_alpha   90.00
_cell.angle_beta   90.00
_cell.angle_gamma   90.00
#
_symmetry.space_group_name_H-M   'P 1'
#
loop_
_entity.id
_entity.type
_entity.pdbx_description
1 polymer ?
#
loop_
_entity_poly.entity_id
_entity_poly.type
_entity_poly.pdbx_seq_one_letter_code
_entity_poly.pdbx_strand_id
1 'polypeptide(L)'
;MYLKQLEIHGFKSFAEKIELNFGNTINAIVGPNGSGKSNISDAIRWVLGEQSAKTLRGSKMEDVIFAGSDSKKALGFAEVSLCIDNSDRKIPVDYTEINIMRRMYRSGESEYFINKTPCRLKDIYELFMDTGIGRDGYSIIGQGRIDEILSNKSEDRRNVFEEAAGIVKFKT
;
A
#
# COMPACT_ATOMS: atom_id res chain seq x y z
N MET A 1 1.48 0.76 -17.37
CA MET A 1 1.21 0.62 -15.93
C MET A 1 2.46 0.76 -15.09
N TYR A 2 2.51 1.83 -14.30
CA TYR A 2 3.50 2.08 -13.24
C TYR A 2 2.92 3.03 -12.19
N LEU A 3 3.50 3.08 -10.99
CA LEU A 3 3.13 4.09 -9.98
C LEU A 3 3.57 5.45 -10.51
N LYS A 4 2.66 6.41 -10.67
CA LYS A 4 2.96 7.73 -11.20
C LYS A 4 3.23 8.73 -10.06
N GLN A 5 2.38 8.69 -9.03
CA GLN A 5 2.42 9.64 -7.93
C GLN A 5 1.90 9.01 -6.63
N LEU A 6 2.47 9.39 -5.50
CA LEU A 6 1.97 9.05 -4.16
C LEU A 6 1.87 10.33 -3.33
N GLU A 7 0.67 10.65 -2.88
CA GLU A 7 0.40 11.70 -1.91
C GLU A 7 0.16 11.09 -0.55
N ILE A 8 0.79 11.64 0.50
CA ILE A 8 0.67 11.14 1.86
C ILE A 8 0.43 12.31 2.80
N HIS A 9 -0.56 12.22 3.68
CA HIS A 9 -0.84 13.22 4.69
C HIS A 9 -1.32 12.57 6.00
N GLY A 10 -0.66 12.89 7.10
CA GLY A 10 -0.98 12.36 8.43
C GLY A 10 -0.71 10.86 8.61
N PHE A 11 -0.05 10.20 7.64
CA PHE A 11 0.28 8.79 7.72
C PHE A 11 1.63 8.59 8.43
N LYS A 12 1.60 7.94 9.59
CA LYS A 12 2.79 7.63 10.41
C LYS A 12 3.68 8.84 10.57
N SER A 13 4.94 8.80 10.13
CA SER A 13 5.90 9.90 10.25
C SER A 13 5.58 11.13 9.38
N PHE A 14 4.63 11.04 8.44
CA PHE A 14 4.32 12.11 7.50
C PHE A 14 3.22 13.02 8.05
N ALA A 15 3.60 13.92 8.97
CA ALA A 15 2.67 14.88 9.56
C ALA A 15 2.13 15.90 8.55
N GLU A 16 2.97 16.37 7.64
CA GLU A 16 2.56 17.28 6.57
C GLU A 16 2.26 16.51 5.29
N LYS A 17 1.48 17.13 4.40
CA LYS A 17 1.25 16.59 3.07
C LYS A 17 2.57 16.53 2.31
N ILE A 18 2.92 15.36 1.82
CA ILE A 18 4.03 15.15 0.89
C ILE A 18 3.52 14.56 -0.42
N GLU A 19 4.24 14.85 -1.49
CA GLU A 19 3.96 14.36 -2.82
C GLU A 19 5.24 13.75 -3.41
N LEU A 20 5.16 12.50 -3.83
CA LEU A 20 6.25 11.76 -4.45
C LEU A 20 5.87 11.45 -5.89
N ASN A 21 6.66 11.95 -6.83
CA ASN A 21 6.52 11.66 -8.25
C ASN A 21 7.51 10.56 -8.65
N PHE A 22 7.05 9.54 -9.35
CA PHE A 22 7.85 8.39 -9.74
C PHE A 22 8.12 8.38 -11.24
N GLY A 23 9.35 8.02 -11.61
CA GLY A 23 9.71 7.65 -12.97
C GLY A 23 9.17 6.27 -13.34
N ASN A 24 9.13 5.98 -14.63
CA ASN A 24 8.64 4.71 -15.19
C ASN A 24 9.68 3.57 -15.20
N THR A 25 10.86 3.76 -14.61
CA THR A 25 11.95 2.78 -14.58
C THR A 25 12.36 2.41 -13.15
N ILE A 26 13.38 3.06 -12.60
CA ILE A 26 13.94 2.78 -11.28
C ILE A 26 13.81 4.03 -10.42
N ASN A 27 13.19 3.86 -9.25
CA ASN A 27 13.03 4.90 -8.24
C ASN A 27 13.75 4.48 -6.96
N ALA A 28 14.65 5.32 -6.45
CA ALA A 28 15.40 5.05 -5.23
C ALA A 28 14.95 5.98 -4.10
N ILE A 29 14.58 5.40 -2.96
CA ILE A 29 14.20 6.12 -1.75
C ILE A 29 15.32 5.96 -0.73
N VAL A 30 16.01 7.05 -0.39
CA VAL A 30 17.20 7.04 0.48
C VAL A 30 17.06 8.01 1.64
N GLY A 31 17.89 7.85 2.67
CA GLY A 31 17.87 8.69 3.88
C GLY A 31 18.27 7.94 5.16
N PRO A 32 18.46 8.65 6.29
CA PRO A 32 18.91 8.05 7.55
C PRO A 32 17.94 7.01 8.13
N ASN A 33 18.44 6.13 8.99
CA ASN A 33 17.57 5.20 9.72
C ASN A 33 16.57 5.97 10.60
N GLY A 34 15.33 5.49 10.67
CA GLY A 34 14.25 6.18 11.38
C GLY A 34 13.60 7.35 10.63
N SER A 35 14.11 7.77 9.45
CA SER A 35 13.58 8.93 8.71
C SER A 35 12.24 8.69 7.98
N GLY A 36 11.57 7.56 8.21
CA GLY A 36 10.27 7.26 7.59
C GLY A 36 10.30 6.60 6.21
N LYS A 37 11.47 6.23 5.67
CA LYS A 37 11.59 5.60 4.32
C LYS A 37 10.65 4.40 4.13
N SER A 38 10.69 3.45 5.07
CA SER A 38 9.84 2.26 5.01
C SER A 38 8.35 2.58 5.18
N ASN A 39 7.99 3.75 5.75
CA ASN A 39 6.59 4.18 5.84
C ASN A 39 6.02 4.53 4.46
N ILE A 40 6.85 4.80 3.45
CA ILE A 40 6.40 4.97 2.06
C ILE A 40 5.88 3.64 1.51
N SER A 41 6.62 2.54 1.73
CA SER A 41 6.16 1.20 1.35
C SER A 41 4.89 0.81 2.09
N ASP A 42 4.79 1.12 3.38
CA ASP A 42 3.57 0.87 4.16
C ASP A 42 2.38 1.69 3.65
N ALA A 43 2.60 2.95 3.25
CA ALA A 43 1.55 3.80 2.68
C ALA A 43 1.00 3.19 1.39
N ILE A 44 1.88 2.69 0.50
CA ILE A 44 1.50 1.99 -0.73
C ILE A 44 0.72 0.70 -0.41
N ARG A 45 1.20 -0.13 0.52
CA ARG A 45 0.47 -1.34 0.96
C ARG A 45 -0.92 -0.99 1.51
N TRP A 46 -0.99 0.06 2.32
CA TRP A 46 -2.21 0.46 3.00
C TRP A 46 -3.27 1.01 2.03
N VAL A 47 -2.88 1.87 1.07
CA VAL A 47 -3.82 2.39 0.06
C VAL A 47 -4.28 1.31 -0.92
N LEU A 48 -3.43 0.32 -1.21
CA LEU A 48 -3.81 -0.88 -1.98
C LEU A 48 -4.65 -1.89 -1.17
N GLY A 49 -4.94 -1.58 0.09
CA GLY A 49 -5.98 -2.24 0.87
C GLY A 49 -5.52 -3.05 2.06
N GLU A 50 -4.23 -3.10 2.41
CA GLU A 50 -3.77 -3.87 3.57
C GLU A 50 -4.56 -3.52 4.86
N GLN A 51 -5.07 -4.55 5.53
CA GLN A 51 -5.89 -4.45 6.74
C GLN A 51 -5.18 -4.99 8.00
N SER A 52 -4.04 -5.65 7.83
CA SER A 52 -3.22 -6.13 8.93
C SER A 52 -2.37 -4.98 9.49
N ALA A 53 -2.73 -4.51 10.69
CA ALA A 53 -1.90 -3.54 11.43
C ALA A 53 -0.47 -4.07 11.62
N LYS A 54 -0.33 -5.38 11.89
CA LYS A 54 0.97 -6.06 12.03
C LYS A 54 1.81 -5.97 10.75
N THR A 55 1.22 -6.19 9.58
CA THR A 55 1.94 -6.06 8.29
C THR A 55 2.40 -4.63 8.08
N LEU A 56 1.58 -3.67 8.51
CA LEU A 56 1.90 -2.26 8.54
C LEU A 56 2.73 -1.86 9.77
N ARG A 57 3.36 -2.78 10.49
CA ARG A 57 4.28 -2.47 11.61
C ARG A 57 3.62 -1.59 12.71
N GLY A 58 2.33 -1.77 12.94
CA GLY A 58 1.53 -1.17 14.01
C GLY A 58 0.83 -2.23 14.85
N SER A 59 0.28 -1.83 16.00
CA SER A 59 -0.47 -2.71 16.91
C SER A 59 -1.95 -2.71 16.59
N LYS A 60 -2.49 -1.56 16.19
CA LYS A 60 -3.87 -1.36 15.74
C LYS A 60 -3.90 -0.51 14.48
N MET A 61 -5.01 -0.52 13.76
CA MET A 61 -5.08 0.17 12.47
C MET A 61 -4.96 1.69 12.63
N GLU A 62 -5.42 2.27 13.75
CA GLU A 62 -5.31 3.69 14.06
C GLU A 62 -3.85 4.16 14.21
N ASP A 63 -2.90 3.24 14.41
CA ASP A 63 -1.47 3.57 14.50
C ASP A 63 -0.89 4.04 13.16
N VAL A 64 -1.64 3.92 12.06
CA VAL A 64 -1.30 4.57 10.79
C VAL A 64 -1.44 6.09 10.87
N ILE A 65 -2.17 6.63 11.85
CA ILE A 65 -2.36 8.07 12.03
C ILE A 65 -1.18 8.66 12.82
N PHE A 66 -0.62 9.77 12.33
CA PHE A 66 0.48 10.48 12.99
C PHE A 66 0.12 10.78 14.46
N ALA A 67 0.91 10.18 15.36
CA ALA A 67 0.70 10.22 16.80
C ALA A 67 1.23 11.50 17.46
N GLY A 68 1.87 12.40 16.71
CA GLY A 68 2.54 13.57 17.23
C GLY A 68 4.03 13.36 17.42
N SER A 69 4.72 14.47 17.71
CA SER A 69 6.14 14.55 18.09
C SER A 69 6.30 15.75 19.02
N ASP A 70 7.51 15.95 19.56
CA ASP A 70 7.82 17.12 20.40
C ASP A 70 7.51 18.45 19.71
N SER A 71 7.61 18.48 18.37
CA SER A 71 7.39 19.67 17.54
C SER A 71 5.99 19.81 16.96
N LYS A 72 5.21 18.72 16.88
CA LYS A 72 3.94 18.67 16.13
C LYS A 72 2.89 17.86 16.88
N LYS A 73 1.68 18.41 16.99
CA LYS A 73 0.54 17.71 17.60
C LYS A 73 0.10 16.50 16.77
N ALA A 74 -0.51 15.53 17.43
CA ALA A 74 -1.15 14.39 16.79
C ALA A 74 -2.26 14.87 15.83
N LEU A 75 -2.42 14.17 14.70
CA LEU A 75 -3.47 14.47 13.71
C LEU A 75 -4.70 13.61 13.91
N GLY A 76 -5.85 14.07 13.41
CA GLY A 76 -7.13 13.36 13.52
C GLY A 76 -7.37 12.29 12.45
N PHE A 77 -6.58 12.28 11.39
CA PHE A 77 -6.71 11.35 10.28
C PHE A 77 -5.37 11.07 9.59
N ALA A 78 -5.34 9.98 8.83
CA ALA A 78 -4.33 9.69 7.82
C ALA A 78 -5.00 9.53 6.46
N GLU A 79 -4.36 10.03 5.42
CA GLU A 79 -4.78 9.93 4.04
C GLU A 79 -3.58 9.57 3.16
N VAL A 80 -3.80 8.63 2.24
CA VAL A 80 -2.85 8.27 1.21
C VAL A 80 -3.59 8.20 -0.12
N SER A 81 -3.06 8.85 -1.14
CA SER A 81 -3.54 8.77 -2.52
C SER A 81 -2.44 8.22 -3.42
N LEU A 82 -2.76 7.25 -4.26
CA LEU A 82 -1.84 6.63 -5.20
C LEU A 82 -2.41 6.76 -6.61
N CYS A 83 -1.66 7.45 -7.47
CA CYS A 83 -1.94 7.55 -8.89
C CYS A 83 -1.11 6.51 -9.65
N ILE A 84 -1.79 5.74 -10.49
CA ILE A 84 -1.23 4.69 -11.33
C ILE A 84 -1.50 5.06 -12.79
N ASP A 85 -0.46 5.04 -13.61
CA ASP A 85 -0.61 5.09 -15.07
C ASP A 85 -1.29 3.79 -15.53
N ASN A 86 -2.31 3.90 -16.37
CA ASN A 86 -3.00 2.77 -17.00
C ASN A 86 -3.10 2.97 -18.52
N SER A 87 -2.13 3.68 -19.12
CA SER A 87 -2.12 3.95 -20.56
C SER A 87 -1.99 2.68 -21.42
N ASP A 88 -1.40 1.62 -20.86
CA ASP A 88 -1.32 0.28 -21.48
C ASP A 88 -2.58 -0.58 -21.28
N ARG A 89 -3.61 -0.05 -20.61
CA ARG A 89 -4.91 -0.71 -20.36
C ARG A 89 -4.80 -2.11 -19.75
N LYS A 90 -3.79 -2.34 -18.91
CA LYS A 90 -3.66 -3.59 -18.14
C LYS A 90 -4.81 -3.77 -17.15
N ILE A 91 -5.32 -2.68 -16.60
CA ILE A 91 -6.57 -2.67 -15.84
C ILE A 91 -7.70 -2.35 -16.82
N PRO A 92 -8.75 -3.19 -16.91
CA PRO A 92 -9.81 -3.07 -17.91
C PRO A 92 -10.83 -1.97 -17.56
N VAL A 93 -10.34 -0.74 -17.42
CA VAL A 93 -11.15 0.46 -17.18
C VAL A 93 -10.82 1.53 -18.22
N ASP A 94 -11.80 2.34 -18.60
CA ASP A 94 -11.66 3.42 -19.58
C ASP A 94 -11.00 4.68 -18.98
N TYR A 95 -9.97 4.47 -18.17
CA TYR A 95 -9.15 5.54 -17.60
C TYR A 95 -7.68 5.28 -17.91
N THR A 96 -7.00 6.29 -18.44
CA THR A 96 -5.55 6.29 -18.64
C THR A 96 -4.79 6.49 -17.33
N GLU A 97 -5.46 7.01 -16.30
CA GLU A 97 -4.90 7.21 -14.96
C GLU A 97 -5.93 6.80 -13.91
N ILE A 98 -5.46 6.07 -12.92
CA ILE A 98 -6.28 5.55 -11.82
C ILE A 98 -5.73 6.12 -10.53
N ASN A 99 -6.53 6.92 -9.83
CA ASN A 99 -6.21 7.45 -8.52
C ASN A 99 -7.01 6.74 -7.44
N ILE A 100 -6.31 6.00 -6.58
CA ILE A 100 -6.89 5.34 -5.40
C ILE A 100 -6.60 6.22 -4.20
N MET A 101 -7.59 6.44 -3.35
CA MET A 101 -7.38 7.15 -2.08
C MET A 101 -7.99 6.35 -0.93
N ARG A 102 -7.25 6.27 0.16
CA ARG A 102 -7.72 5.73 1.43
C ARG A 102 -7.53 6.77 2.52
N ARG A 103 -8.56 7.00 3.32
CA ARG A 103 -8.53 7.87 4.49
C ARG A 103 -9.03 7.09 5.71
N MET A 104 -8.42 7.33 6.87
CA MET A 104 -8.87 6.80 8.15
C MET A 104 -8.86 7.88 9.21
N TYR A 105 -9.92 7.93 10.01
CA TYR A 105 -10.08 8.85 11.13
C TYR A 105 -9.80 8.14 12.46
N ARG A 106 -9.48 8.91 13.50
CA ARG A 106 -9.35 8.39 14.87
C ARG A 106 -10.63 7.78 15.44
N SER A 107 -11.80 8.08 14.85
CA SER A 107 -13.07 7.43 15.16
C SER A 107 -13.08 5.94 14.79
N GLY A 108 -12.12 5.47 13.97
CA GLY A 108 -12.09 4.13 13.39
C GLY A 108 -12.73 4.06 12.00
N GLU A 109 -13.42 5.12 11.57
CA GLU A 109 -14.04 5.20 10.25
C GLU A 109 -12.96 5.26 9.16
N SER A 110 -13.23 4.56 8.05
CA SER A 110 -12.36 4.53 6.87
C SER A 110 -13.17 4.86 5.62
N GLU A 111 -12.60 5.69 4.75
CA GLU A 111 -13.16 6.09 3.47
C GLU A 111 -12.22 5.64 2.34
N TYR A 112 -12.81 5.23 1.22
CA TYR A 112 -12.10 4.72 0.06
C TYR A 112 -12.63 5.39 -1.20
N PHE A 113 -11.74 5.71 -2.13
CA PHE A 113 -12.10 6.39 -3.37
C PHE A 113 -11.30 5.82 -4.54
N ILE A 114 -11.96 5.71 -5.69
CA ILE A 114 -11.33 5.47 -6.99
C ILE A 114 -11.71 6.64 -7.88
N ASN A 115 -10.74 7.36 -8.41
CA ASN A 115 -10.93 8.56 -9.24
C ASN A 115 -11.87 9.59 -8.59
N LYS A 116 -11.72 9.81 -7.26
CA LYS A 116 -12.53 10.71 -6.42
C LYS A 116 -13.98 10.25 -6.20
N THR A 117 -14.38 9.11 -6.74
CA THR A 117 -15.69 8.52 -6.47
C THR A 117 -15.61 7.62 -5.23
N PRO A 118 -16.49 7.80 -4.22
CA PRO A 118 -16.54 6.92 -3.06
C PRO A 118 -16.78 5.46 -3.46
N CYS A 119 -16.06 4.55 -2.83
CA CYS A 119 -16.15 3.12 -3.09
C CYS A 119 -15.94 2.32 -1.80
N ARG A 120 -16.02 1.00 -1.90
CA ARG A 120 -15.68 0.08 -0.82
C ARG A 120 -14.26 -0.44 -1.02
N LEU A 121 -13.64 -0.89 0.06
CA LEU A 121 -12.35 -1.58 -0.01
C LEU A 121 -12.36 -2.78 -0.98
N LYS A 122 -13.48 -3.51 -1.06
CA LYS A 122 -13.66 -4.62 -2.00
C LYS A 122 -13.49 -4.18 -3.45
N ASP A 123 -13.96 -2.98 -3.79
CA ASP A 123 -13.88 -2.44 -5.16
C ASP A 123 -12.41 -2.13 -5.53
N ILE A 124 -11.60 -1.67 -4.56
CA ILE A 124 -10.15 -1.52 -4.75
C ILE A 124 -9.49 -2.88 -4.99
N TYR A 125 -9.86 -3.93 -4.25
CA TYR A 125 -9.29 -5.27 -4.48
C TYR A 125 -9.66 -5.84 -5.84
N GLU A 126 -10.93 -5.73 -6.23
CA GLU A 126 -11.40 -6.21 -7.53
C GLU A 126 -10.70 -5.50 -8.69
N LEU A 127 -10.34 -4.22 -8.53
CA LEU A 127 -9.62 -3.45 -9.54
C LEU A 127 -8.24 -4.04 -9.87
N PHE A 128 -7.56 -4.64 -8.89
CA PHE A 128 -6.19 -5.16 -9.09
C PHE A 128 -6.08 -6.69 -9.12
N MET A 129 -7.16 -7.42 -8.84
CA MET A 129 -7.18 -8.88 -8.71
C MET A 129 -6.51 -9.62 -9.89
N ASP A 130 -6.70 -9.14 -11.12
CA ASP A 130 -6.17 -9.77 -12.33
C ASP A 130 -4.84 -9.17 -12.82
N THR A 131 -4.28 -8.19 -12.11
CA THR A 131 -3.06 -7.48 -12.54
C THR A 131 -1.78 -8.00 -11.89
N GLY A 132 -1.90 -8.84 -10.85
CA GLY A 132 -0.78 -9.23 -9.99
C GLY A 132 -0.28 -8.13 -9.05
N ILE A 133 -0.93 -6.96 -9.05
CA ILE A 133 -0.79 -5.91 -8.03
C ILE A 133 -1.88 -6.17 -6.99
N GLY A 134 -1.59 -6.09 -5.68
CA GLY A 134 -2.59 -6.37 -4.66
C GLY A 134 -1.98 -6.75 -3.31
N ARG A 135 -2.82 -7.18 -2.36
CA ARG A 135 -2.41 -7.58 -1.00
C ARG A 135 -1.32 -8.66 -1.01
N ASP A 136 -1.48 -9.63 -1.90
CA ASP A 136 -0.56 -10.77 -2.12
C ASP A 136 0.12 -10.66 -3.50
N GLY A 137 0.12 -9.46 -4.08
CA GLY A 137 0.76 -9.21 -5.37
C GLY A 137 2.29 -9.12 -5.22
N TYR A 138 3.02 -9.65 -6.21
CA TYR A 138 4.48 -9.58 -6.32
C TYR A 138 5.08 -8.17 -6.25
N SER A 139 4.24 -7.14 -6.28
CA SER A 139 4.62 -5.74 -6.41
C SER A 139 5.33 -5.17 -5.17
N ILE A 140 5.21 -5.81 -3.99
CA ILE A 140 5.84 -5.28 -2.77
C ILE A 140 6.55 -6.38 -1.97
N ILE A 141 7.86 -6.49 -2.15
CA ILE A 141 8.74 -7.40 -1.39
C ILE A 141 9.25 -6.66 -0.15
N GLY A 142 8.80 -7.10 1.02
CA GLY A 142 9.20 -6.54 2.32
C GLY A 142 10.40 -7.24 2.95
N GLN A 143 10.95 -6.63 4.00
CA GLN A 143 11.95 -7.26 4.86
C GLN A 143 11.33 -8.50 5.54
N GLY A 144 12.00 -9.65 5.47
CA GLY A 144 11.49 -10.94 5.97
C GLY A 144 10.97 -11.89 4.89
N ARG A 145 10.60 -11.39 3.70
CA ARG A 145 10.20 -12.26 2.58
C ARG A 145 11.35 -13.15 2.08
N ILE A 146 12.57 -12.64 2.17
CA ILE A 146 13.79 -13.43 1.89
C ILE A 146 13.93 -14.56 2.92
N ASP A 147 13.59 -14.31 4.19
CA ASP A 147 13.68 -15.33 5.24
C ASP A 147 12.64 -16.45 5.03
N GLU A 148 11.46 -16.13 4.49
CA GLU A 148 10.45 -17.14 4.08
C GLU A 148 10.98 -18.07 2.97
N ILE A 149 11.68 -17.50 1.98
CA ILE A 149 12.32 -18.27 0.90
C ILE A 149 13.42 -19.17 1.46
N LEU A 150 14.18 -18.67 2.43
CA LEU A 150 15.26 -19.39 3.09
C LEU A 150 14.77 -20.29 4.24
N SER A 151 13.47 -20.32 4.53
CA SER A 151 12.91 -21.08 5.65
C SER A 151 13.16 -22.58 5.47
N ASN A 152 13.48 -23.25 6.58
CA ASN A 152 13.60 -24.70 6.62
C ASN A 152 12.23 -25.40 6.61
N LYS A 153 11.14 -24.68 6.90
CA LYS A 153 9.78 -25.23 6.80
C LYS A 153 9.36 -25.32 5.34
N SER A 154 8.96 -26.52 4.91
CA SER A 154 8.49 -26.77 3.55
C SER A 154 7.23 -25.97 3.20
N GLU A 155 6.36 -25.71 4.17
CA GLU A 155 5.13 -24.93 4.01
C GLU A 155 5.40 -23.47 3.64
N ASP A 156 6.32 -22.80 4.34
CA ASP A 156 6.68 -21.40 4.08
C ASP A 156 7.21 -21.23 2.64
N ARG A 157 8.12 -22.13 2.21
CA ARG A 157 8.63 -22.12 0.84
C ARG A 157 7.55 -22.41 -0.18
N ARG A 158 6.68 -23.40 0.10
CA ARG A 158 5.57 -23.77 -0.77
C ARG A 158 4.62 -22.59 -1.00
N ASN A 159 4.31 -21.81 0.04
CA ASN A 159 3.45 -20.63 -0.10
C ASN A 159 4.02 -19.62 -1.09
N VAL A 160 5.34 -19.41 -1.09
CA VAL A 160 6.00 -18.53 -2.08
C VAL A 160 5.80 -19.07 -3.51
N PHE A 161 5.91 -20.38 -3.73
CA PHE A 161 5.68 -20.98 -5.06
C PHE A 161 4.21 -20.97 -5.47
N GLU A 162 3.27 -21.16 -4.55
CA GLU A 162 1.84 -21.14 -4.85
C GLU A 162 1.34 -19.72 -5.17
N GLU A 163 1.83 -18.73 -4.41
CA GLU A 163 1.64 -17.32 -4.75
C GLU A 163 2.25 -17.03 -6.12
N ALA A 164 3.44 -17.59 -6.40
CA ALA A 164 4.08 -17.37 -7.68
C ALA A 164 3.32 -17.98 -8.87
N ALA A 165 2.78 -19.17 -8.67
CA ALA A 165 1.96 -19.85 -9.67
C ALA A 165 0.58 -19.19 -9.88
N GLY A 166 0.22 -18.17 -9.08
CA GLY A 166 -1.06 -17.47 -9.20
C GLY A 166 -2.27 -18.36 -8.86
N ILE A 167 -2.05 -19.44 -8.10
CA ILE A 167 -3.09 -20.42 -7.76
C ILE A 167 -3.85 -20.06 -6.47
N VAL A 168 -3.43 -19.00 -5.77
CA VAL A 168 -4.05 -18.52 -4.52
C VAL A 168 -5.55 -18.25 -4.72
N LYS A 169 -5.95 -17.74 -5.90
CA LYS A 169 -7.36 -17.50 -6.25
C LYS A 169 -8.23 -18.76 -6.32
N PHE A 170 -7.63 -19.94 -6.41
CA PHE A 170 -8.33 -21.23 -6.50
C PHE A 170 -8.28 -22.04 -5.20
N LYS A 171 -7.61 -21.52 -4.17
CA LYS A 171 -7.60 -22.15 -2.84
C LYS A 171 -8.86 -21.73 -2.07
N THR A 172 -9.66 -22.72 -1.72
CA THR A 172 -10.83 -22.62 -0.84
C THR A 172 -10.43 -22.52 0.62
#